data_AF-A0A1F7YJR7-F1
#
_entry.id   AF-A0A1F7YJR7-F1
#
_cell.length_a   1.000
_cell.length_b   1.000
_cell.length_c   1.000
_cell.angle_alpha   90.00
_cell.angle_beta   90.00
_cell.angle_gamma   90.00
#
_symmetry.space_group_name_H-M   'P 1'
#
loop_
_entity.id
_entity.type
_entity.pdbx_description
1 polymer ?
#
loop_
_entity_poly.entity_id
_entity_poly.type
_entity_poly.pdbx_seq_one_letter_code
_entity_poly.pdbx_strand_id
1 'polypeptide(L)'
;MEKLSHEDATRAMQMGLLHDLAEARTGDLDFISKNYAKVDESKAVEDQFKDLEFGKDLESAVAEYEKRDTAVAKCAKDADSLQQMYQEWVLSWQGNNLAKQWFEGDFVHRVPHLLTDSAKKLAMAMKDSDPNKWWWAEFVEKGVNYKHLNGSGNIKDK
;
A
#
# COMPACT_ATOMS: atom_id res chain seq x y z
N MET A 1 -0.87 7.54 -18.66
CA MET A 1 -1.52 7.63 -17.34
C MET A 1 -3.00 7.69 -17.59
N GLU A 2 -3.77 7.04 -16.74
CA GLU A 2 -5.06 6.39 -17.03
C GLU A 2 -6.23 7.37 -17.22
N LYS A 3 -5.97 8.69 -17.08
CA LYS A 3 -6.93 9.80 -17.31
C LYS A 3 -8.25 9.66 -16.52
N LEU A 4 -8.15 9.25 -15.27
CA LEU A 4 -9.28 9.08 -14.35
C LEU A 4 -9.71 10.41 -13.71
N SER A 5 -10.98 10.51 -13.37
CA SER A 5 -11.56 11.71 -12.73
C SER A 5 -11.30 11.76 -11.22
N HIS A 6 -11.73 12.84 -10.58
CA HIS A 6 -11.71 12.95 -9.12
C HIS A 6 -12.67 11.96 -8.45
N GLU A 7 -13.84 11.73 -9.04
CA GLU A 7 -14.82 10.74 -8.59
C GLU A 7 -14.24 9.33 -8.68
N ASP A 8 -13.53 9.01 -9.77
CA ASP A 8 -12.80 7.75 -9.91
C ASP A 8 -11.74 7.58 -8.81
N ALA A 9 -11.00 8.65 -8.48
CA ALA A 9 -10.04 8.62 -7.38
C ALA A 9 -10.72 8.37 -6.03
N THR A 10 -11.90 8.94 -5.79
CA THR A 10 -12.68 8.69 -4.57
C THR A 10 -13.14 7.24 -4.47
N ARG A 11 -13.58 6.66 -5.58
CA ARG A 11 -13.91 5.23 -5.67
C ARG A 11 -12.68 4.34 -5.44
N ALA A 12 -11.53 4.70 -5.99
CA ALA A 12 -10.28 3.98 -5.75
C ALA A 12 -9.87 4.01 -4.28
N MET A 13 -10.02 5.15 -3.60
CA MET A 13 -9.77 5.26 -2.16
C MET A 13 -10.73 4.37 -1.35
N GLN A 14 -12.02 4.35 -1.72
CA GLN A 14 -12.99 3.45 -1.09
C GLN A 14 -12.58 1.98 -1.25
N MET A 15 -12.17 1.54 -2.45
CA MET A 15 -11.67 0.18 -2.67
C MET A 15 -10.42 -0.10 -1.83
N GLY A 16 -9.45 0.82 -1.81
CA GLY A 16 -8.24 0.68 -1.01
C GLY A 16 -8.52 0.54 0.49
N LEU A 17 -9.55 1.21 1.01
CA LEU A 17 -9.95 1.07 2.42
C LEU A 17 -10.66 -0.25 2.73
N LEU A 18 -11.38 -0.83 1.76
CA LEU A 18 -12.28 -1.94 1.98
C LEU A 18 -11.74 -3.30 1.57
N HIS A 19 -10.77 -3.37 0.64
CA HIS A 19 -10.39 -4.63 -0.01
C HIS A 19 -9.99 -5.74 0.98
N ASP A 20 -9.14 -5.42 1.96
CA ASP A 20 -8.69 -6.38 2.99
C ASP A 20 -9.50 -6.29 4.28
N LEU A 21 -10.65 -5.59 4.29
CA LEU A 21 -11.40 -5.38 5.53
C LEU A 21 -11.93 -6.70 6.13
N ALA A 22 -12.13 -7.73 5.29
CA ALA A 22 -12.48 -9.08 5.70
C ALA A 22 -11.39 -9.73 6.59
N GLU A 23 -10.13 -9.32 6.44
CA GLU A 23 -8.99 -9.83 7.22
C GLU A 23 -9.09 -9.52 8.71
N ALA A 24 -9.91 -8.54 9.11
CA ALA A 24 -10.25 -8.32 10.50
C ALA A 24 -10.93 -9.54 11.16
N ARG A 25 -11.51 -10.46 10.37
CA ARG A 25 -12.17 -11.68 10.83
C ARG A 25 -11.44 -12.95 10.41
N THR A 26 -10.79 -12.93 9.25
CA THR A 26 -10.09 -14.11 8.71
C THR A 26 -8.62 -14.17 9.13
N GLY A 27 -8.06 -13.04 9.59
CA GLY A 27 -6.62 -12.81 9.66
C GLY A 27 -6.03 -12.53 8.27
N ASP A 28 -4.91 -11.80 8.24
CA ASP A 28 -4.06 -11.70 7.05
C ASP A 28 -3.26 -13.00 6.92
N LEU A 29 -3.58 -13.78 5.88
CA LEU A 29 -2.79 -14.96 5.55
C LEU A 29 -1.52 -14.53 4.81
N ASP A 30 -0.39 -14.62 5.51
CA ASP A 30 0.92 -14.39 4.92
C ASP A 30 1.23 -15.41 3.79
N PHE A 31 2.30 -15.14 3.03
CA PHE A 31 2.69 -15.96 1.88
C PHE A 31 2.85 -17.45 2.22
N ILE A 32 3.36 -17.79 3.40
CA ILE A 32 3.53 -19.18 3.85
C ILE A 32 2.16 -19.76 4.19
N SER A 33 1.37 -19.06 5.03
CA SER A 33 0.06 -19.52 5.49
C SER A 33 -0.94 -19.78 4.36
N LYS A 34 -0.88 -19.00 3.26
CA LYS A 34 -1.68 -19.21 2.03
C LYS A 34 -1.48 -20.60 1.38
N ASN A 35 -0.42 -21.34 1.71
CA ASN A 35 -0.20 -22.71 1.21
C ASN A 35 -0.87 -23.80 2.06
N TYR A 36 -1.35 -23.47 3.27
CA TYR A 36 -1.84 -24.45 4.24
C TYR A 36 -3.23 -24.14 4.78
N ALA A 37 -3.69 -22.89 4.64
CA ALA A 37 -4.97 -22.42 5.11
C ALA A 37 -5.87 -21.98 3.95
N LYS A 38 -7.19 -22.08 4.16
CA LYS A 38 -8.21 -21.51 3.28
C LYS A 38 -9.20 -20.71 4.12
N VAL A 39 -9.46 -19.48 3.70
CA VAL A 39 -10.44 -18.57 4.33
C VAL A 39 -11.68 -18.43 3.46
N ASP A 40 -12.78 -18.03 4.08
CA ASP A 40 -14.04 -17.73 3.42
C ASP A 40 -14.30 -16.22 3.49
N GLU A 41 -13.59 -15.47 2.65
CA GLU A 41 -13.67 -14.01 2.60
C GLU A 41 -15.07 -13.54 2.16
N SER A 42 -15.72 -14.27 1.25
CA SER A 42 -17.08 -13.92 0.81
C SER A 42 -18.07 -13.95 1.98
N LYS A 43 -18.03 -14.99 2.81
CA LYS A 43 -18.82 -15.04 4.03
C LYS A 43 -18.42 -13.94 5.02
N ALA A 44 -17.12 -13.69 5.19
CA ALA A 44 -16.64 -12.65 6.11
C ALA A 44 -17.17 -11.26 5.72
N VAL A 45 -17.14 -10.92 4.41
CA VAL A 45 -17.68 -9.68 3.84
C VAL A 45 -19.20 -9.59 4.04
N GLU A 46 -19.95 -10.65 3.71
CA GLU A 46 -21.42 -10.68 3.92
C GLU A 46 -21.76 -10.45 5.40
N ASP A 47 -21.14 -11.20 6.30
CA ASP A 47 -21.37 -11.05 7.73
C ASP A 47 -20.94 -9.67 8.26
N GLN A 48 -20.04 -8.96 7.55
CA GLN A 48 -19.47 -7.69 8.00
C GLN A 48 -20.38 -6.51 7.69
N PHE A 49 -21.15 -6.63 6.61
CA PHE A 49 -22.00 -5.55 6.12
C PHE A 49 -23.50 -5.83 6.24
N LYS A 50 -23.92 -7.04 6.63
CA LYS A 50 -25.33 -7.47 6.67
C LYS A 50 -26.30 -6.53 7.41
N ASP A 51 -25.84 -5.88 8.48
CA ASP A 51 -26.69 -5.05 9.35
C ASP A 51 -26.57 -3.54 9.04
N LEU A 52 -25.84 -3.18 7.98
CA LEU A 52 -25.69 -1.80 7.52
C LEU A 52 -26.71 -1.51 6.42
N GLU A 53 -27.40 -0.36 6.51
CA GLU A 53 -28.39 0.06 5.50
C GLU A 53 -27.80 0.15 4.08
N PHE A 54 -26.52 0.53 3.98
CA PHE A 54 -25.76 0.64 2.73
C PHE A 54 -24.77 -0.53 2.53
N GLY A 55 -24.95 -1.65 3.23
CA GLY A 55 -24.02 -2.78 3.18
C GLY A 55 -23.83 -3.35 1.78
N LYS A 56 -24.88 -3.37 0.96
CA LYS A 56 -24.80 -3.84 -0.45
C LYS A 56 -23.91 -2.97 -1.34
N ASP A 57 -23.81 -1.68 -1.06
CA ASP A 57 -22.90 -0.79 -1.79
C ASP A 57 -21.44 -1.12 -1.46
N LEU A 58 -21.16 -1.45 -0.19
CA LEU A 58 -19.82 -1.86 0.27
C LEU A 58 -19.43 -3.24 -0.29
N GLU A 59 -20.33 -4.22 -0.22
CA GLU A 59 -20.15 -5.54 -0.85
C GLU A 59 -19.84 -5.39 -2.35
N SER A 60 -20.55 -4.51 -3.04
CA SER A 60 -20.36 -4.25 -4.46
C SER A 60 -18.99 -3.61 -4.76
N ALA A 61 -18.53 -2.69 -3.91
CA ALA A 61 -17.20 -2.08 -4.05
C ALA A 61 -16.06 -3.11 -3.87
N VAL A 62 -16.18 -4.00 -2.87
CA VAL A 62 -15.22 -5.11 -2.68
C VAL A 62 -15.25 -6.07 -3.87
N ALA A 63 -16.46 -6.44 -4.34
CA ALA A 63 -16.60 -7.32 -5.49
C ALA A 63 -16.04 -6.70 -6.80
N GLU A 64 -16.17 -5.39 -6.99
CA GLU A 64 -15.56 -4.68 -8.12
C GLU A 64 -14.02 -4.73 -8.04
N TYR A 65 -13.46 -4.49 -6.85
CA TYR A 65 -12.02 -4.60 -6.61
C TYR A 65 -11.50 -6.01 -6.94
N GLU A 66 -12.17 -7.06 -6.47
CA GLU A 66 -11.74 -8.45 -6.70
C GLU A 66 -11.79 -8.88 -8.16
N LYS A 67 -12.78 -8.40 -8.92
CA LYS A 67 -12.91 -8.69 -10.36
C LYS A 67 -11.82 -8.04 -11.20
N ARG A 68 -11.35 -6.85 -10.82
CA ARG A 68 -10.28 -6.10 -11.52
C ARG A 68 -10.60 -5.80 -12.98
N ASP A 69 -11.87 -5.64 -13.33
CA ASP A 69 -12.30 -5.38 -14.71
C ASP A 69 -12.23 -3.89 -15.06
N THR A 70 -12.58 -3.02 -14.12
CA THR A 70 -12.65 -1.57 -14.32
C THR A 70 -11.26 -0.93 -14.18
N ALA A 71 -11.05 0.22 -14.84
CA ALA A 71 -9.79 0.95 -14.72
C ALA A 71 -9.50 1.37 -13.28
N VAL A 72 -10.54 1.72 -12.52
CA VAL A 72 -10.45 2.07 -11.09
C VAL A 72 -10.01 0.87 -10.25
N ALA A 73 -10.65 -0.29 -10.42
CA ALA A 73 -10.27 -1.50 -9.70
C ALA A 73 -8.84 -1.95 -10.02
N LYS A 74 -8.41 -1.83 -11.28
CA LYS A 74 -7.02 -2.09 -11.70
C LYS A 74 -6.03 -1.16 -11.00
N CYS A 75 -6.33 0.13 -10.94
CA CYS A 75 -5.50 1.10 -10.22
C CYS A 75 -5.44 0.78 -8.72
N ALA A 76 -6.57 0.44 -8.09
CA ALA A 76 -6.61 0.09 -6.68
C ALA A 76 -5.78 -1.17 -6.38
N LYS A 77 -5.90 -2.22 -7.22
CA LYS A 77 -5.11 -3.45 -7.03
C LYS A 77 -3.61 -3.24 -7.24
N ASP A 78 -3.25 -2.44 -8.24
CA ASP A 78 -1.86 -2.07 -8.45
C ASP A 78 -1.32 -1.21 -7.28
N ALA A 79 -2.15 -0.34 -6.70
CA ALA A 79 -1.77 0.46 -5.53
C ALA A 79 -1.48 -0.39 -4.29
N ASP A 80 -2.30 -1.41 -4.02
CA ASP A 80 -2.03 -2.44 -2.99
C ASP A 80 -0.65 -3.10 -3.23
N SER A 81 -0.41 -3.59 -4.44
CA SER A 81 0.88 -4.19 -4.81
C SER A 81 2.07 -3.24 -4.65
N LEU A 82 1.92 -1.98 -5.06
CA LEU A 82 2.97 -0.97 -4.92
C LEU A 82 3.22 -0.59 -3.46
N GLN A 83 2.20 -0.61 -2.62
CA GLN A 83 2.34 -0.33 -1.19
C GLN A 83 3.23 -1.38 -0.54
N GLN A 84 2.97 -2.68 -0.80
CA GLN A 84 3.80 -3.76 -0.31
C GLN A 84 5.25 -3.62 -0.79
N MET A 85 5.45 -3.40 -2.10
CA MET A 85 6.78 -3.16 -2.69
C MET A 85 7.53 -2.00 -2.00
N TYR A 86 6.83 -0.89 -1.73
CA TYR A 86 7.44 0.26 -1.07
C TYR A 86 7.83 -0.06 0.37
N GLN A 87 7.00 -0.80 1.09
CA GLN A 87 7.31 -1.26 2.44
C GLN A 87 8.57 -2.14 2.47
N GLU A 88 8.71 -3.04 1.51
CA GLU A 88 9.91 -3.86 1.33
C GLU A 88 11.14 -2.99 1.04
N TRP A 89 11.00 -1.97 0.18
CA TRP A 89 12.07 -1.03 -0.12
C TRP A 89 12.55 -0.28 1.14
N VAL A 90 11.62 0.27 1.93
CA VAL A 90 11.96 0.96 3.18
C VAL A 90 12.67 0.02 4.16
N LEU A 91 12.17 -1.22 4.32
CA LEU A 91 12.79 -2.21 5.20
C LEU A 91 14.18 -2.61 4.73
N SER A 92 14.41 -2.66 3.41
CA SER A 92 15.74 -2.94 2.86
C SER A 92 16.76 -1.85 3.22
N TRP A 93 16.35 -0.57 3.21
CA TRP A 93 17.19 0.55 3.67
C TRP A 93 17.51 0.48 5.18
N GLN A 94 16.64 -0.17 5.95
CA GLN A 94 16.86 -0.45 7.37
C GLN A 94 17.71 -1.71 7.62
N GLY A 95 18.23 -2.34 6.56
CA GLY A 95 19.11 -3.50 6.64
C GLY A 95 18.41 -4.86 6.62
N ASN A 96 17.10 -4.90 6.30
CA ASN A 96 16.39 -6.18 6.18
C ASN A 96 16.73 -6.86 4.84
N ASN A 97 17.60 -7.87 4.91
CA ASN A 97 18.04 -8.64 3.74
C ASN A 97 16.89 -9.43 3.08
N LEU A 98 15.93 -9.92 3.84
CA LEU A 98 14.80 -10.66 3.28
C LEU A 98 13.88 -9.71 2.50
N ALA A 99 13.59 -8.52 3.04
CA ALA A 99 12.83 -7.49 2.34
C ALA A 99 13.52 -7.06 1.03
N LYS A 100 14.86 -6.95 1.04
CA LYS A 100 15.62 -6.70 -0.18
C LYS A 100 15.42 -7.80 -1.23
N GLN A 101 15.48 -9.07 -0.83
CA GLN A 101 15.28 -10.20 -1.74
C GLN A 101 13.88 -10.21 -2.36
N TRP A 102 12.83 -9.94 -1.56
CA TRP A 102 11.47 -9.82 -2.05
C TRP A 102 11.32 -8.65 -3.03
N PHE A 103 11.82 -7.47 -2.66
CA PHE A 103 11.75 -6.27 -3.51
C PHE A 103 12.44 -6.49 -4.86
N GLU A 104 13.64 -7.09 -4.87
CA GLU A 104 14.35 -7.43 -6.10
C GLU A 104 13.58 -8.48 -6.93
N GLY A 105 12.98 -9.47 -6.27
CA GLY A 105 12.14 -10.49 -6.89
C GLY A 105 10.84 -9.93 -7.50
N ASP A 106 10.26 -8.89 -6.93
CA ASP A 106 9.03 -8.28 -7.42
C ASP A 106 9.19 -7.68 -8.83
N PHE A 107 10.39 -7.23 -9.21
CA PHE A 107 10.65 -6.79 -10.59
C PHE A 107 10.58 -7.93 -11.62
N VAL A 108 10.71 -9.18 -11.17
CA VAL A 108 10.57 -10.38 -12.00
C VAL A 108 9.15 -10.94 -11.91
N HIS A 109 8.56 -10.97 -10.71
CA HIS A 109 7.35 -11.75 -10.44
C HIS A 109 6.07 -10.92 -10.31
N ARG A 110 6.17 -9.61 -10.04
CA ARG A 110 5.00 -8.75 -9.79
C ARG A 110 4.89 -7.62 -10.81
N VAL A 111 5.94 -6.84 -11.02
CA VAL A 111 5.96 -5.67 -11.91
C VAL A 111 5.49 -5.97 -13.35
N PRO A 112 5.87 -7.11 -13.99
CA PRO A 112 5.36 -7.44 -15.32
C PRO A 112 3.84 -7.62 -15.37
N HIS A 113 3.23 -8.00 -14.25
CA HIS A 113 1.81 -8.30 -14.11
C HIS A 113 0.97 -7.13 -13.57
N LEU A 114 1.60 -5.98 -13.24
CA LEU A 114 0.85 -4.76 -12.94
C LEU A 114 -0.06 -4.38 -14.10
N LEU A 115 -1.26 -3.92 -13.78
CA LEU A 115 -2.38 -3.76 -14.70
C LEU A 115 -2.37 -2.42 -15.42
N THR A 116 -1.66 -1.43 -14.86
CA THR A 116 -1.64 -0.04 -15.33
C THR A 116 -0.24 0.44 -15.72
N ASP A 117 -0.18 1.40 -16.65
CA ASP A 117 1.09 1.99 -17.07
C ASP A 117 1.67 2.90 -15.98
N SER A 118 0.80 3.59 -15.23
CA SER A 118 1.24 4.41 -14.10
C SER A 118 1.89 3.56 -13.00
N ALA A 119 1.33 2.39 -12.68
CA ALA A 119 1.92 1.54 -11.65
C ALA A 119 3.30 1.02 -12.05
N LYS A 120 3.47 0.58 -13.30
CA LYS A 120 4.78 0.16 -13.83
C LYS A 120 5.81 1.30 -13.75
N LYS A 121 5.40 2.52 -14.08
CA LYS A 121 6.28 3.70 -13.96
C LYS A 121 6.66 3.99 -12.51
N LEU A 122 5.71 3.89 -11.58
CA LEU A 122 5.97 4.08 -10.15
C LEU A 122 6.94 3.02 -9.61
N ALA A 123 6.73 1.74 -9.95
CA ALA A 123 7.63 0.66 -9.56
C ALA A 123 9.07 0.90 -10.05
N MET A 124 9.24 1.33 -11.30
CA MET A 124 10.57 1.63 -11.85
C MET A 124 11.22 2.84 -11.16
N ALA A 125 10.44 3.90 -10.87
CA ALA A 125 10.95 5.06 -10.15
C ALA A 125 11.34 4.73 -8.69
N MET A 126 10.67 3.77 -8.06
CA MET A 126 10.94 3.35 -6.70
C MET A 126 12.35 2.79 -6.51
N LYS A 127 12.84 2.01 -7.49
CA LYS A 127 14.17 1.37 -7.46
C LYS A 127 15.32 2.38 -7.30
N ASP A 128 15.17 3.55 -7.89
CA ASP A 128 16.20 4.60 -7.90
C ASP A 128 15.93 5.69 -6.85
N SER A 129 14.95 5.46 -5.96
CA SER A 129 14.54 6.42 -4.93
C SER A 129 15.26 6.19 -3.60
N ASP A 130 15.49 7.27 -2.86
CA ASP A 130 15.83 7.22 -1.43
C ASP A 130 14.56 7.56 -0.63
N PRO A 131 14.01 6.60 0.15
CA PRO A 131 12.77 6.81 0.89
C PRO A 131 12.91 7.82 2.04
N ASN A 132 14.14 8.16 2.45
CA ASN A 132 14.41 9.11 3.52
C ASN A 132 14.66 10.54 3.03
N LYS A 133 14.90 10.71 1.72
CA LYS A 133 15.32 11.99 1.14
C LYS A 133 14.37 13.14 1.47
N TRP A 134 13.06 12.89 1.49
CA TRP A 134 12.06 13.95 1.70
C TRP A 134 12.22 14.62 3.07
N TRP A 135 12.35 13.84 4.15
CA TRP A 135 12.46 14.37 5.50
C TRP A 135 13.89 14.79 5.81
N TRP A 136 14.89 14.12 5.22
CA TRP A 136 16.29 14.50 5.38
C TRP A 136 16.56 15.89 4.81
N ALA A 137 16.09 16.15 3.59
CA ALA A 137 16.19 17.46 2.96
C ALA A 137 15.47 18.54 3.78
N GLU A 138 14.29 18.23 4.34
CA GLU A 138 13.52 19.21 5.10
C GLU A 138 14.08 19.51 6.50
N PHE A 139 14.49 18.47 7.24
CA PHE A 139 14.77 18.60 8.67
C PHE A 139 16.24 18.45 9.05
N VAL A 140 17.11 18.06 8.11
CA VAL A 140 18.56 17.94 8.34
C VAL A 140 19.31 18.95 7.49
N GLU A 141 19.13 18.93 6.17
CA GLU A 141 19.88 19.80 5.25
C GLU A 141 19.53 21.29 5.43
N LYS A 142 18.26 21.62 5.67
CA LYS A 142 17.81 23.00 5.93
C LYS A 142 18.14 23.50 7.35
N GLY A 143 18.59 22.63 8.24
CA GLY A 143 18.91 22.96 9.62
C GLY A 143 18.22 22.04 10.61
N VAL A 144 19.03 21.31 11.38
CA VAL A 144 18.56 20.41 12.42
C VAL A 144 17.96 21.20 13.58
N ASN A 145 16.76 20.80 14.02
CA ASN A 145 16.19 21.32 15.26
C ASN A 145 16.87 20.66 16.48
N TYR A 146 17.90 21.33 17.01
CA TYR A 146 18.68 20.84 18.15
C TYR A 146 17.88 20.66 19.45
N LYS A 147 16.71 21.30 19.59
CA LYS A 147 15.83 21.07 20.75
C LYS A 147 15.27 19.65 20.74
N HIS A 148 15.04 19.06 19.56
CA HIS A 148 14.61 17.67 19.42
C HIS A 148 15.72 16.67 19.78
N LEU A 149 16.99 17.02 19.55
CA LEU A 149 18.12 16.12 19.83
C LEU A 149 18.61 16.16 21.28
N ASN A 150 18.63 17.35 21.88
CA ASN A 150 19.29 17.56 23.17
C ASN A 150 18.31 17.92 24.30
N GLY A 151 17.01 17.97 24.01
CA GLY A 151 15.99 18.43 24.95
C GLY A 151 15.97 19.95 25.13
N SER A 152 15.06 20.44 25.97
CA SER A 152 14.78 21.87 26.20
C SER A 152 15.80 22.60 27.09
N GLY A 153 16.95 21.97 27.41
CA GLY A 153 17.98 22.58 28.24
C GLY A 153 18.81 23.62 27.46
N ASN A 154 18.51 24.91 27.64
CA ASN A 154 19.29 26.11 27.23
C ASN A 154 20.44 25.87 26.23
N ILE A 155 20.10 25.47 25.01
CA ILE A 155 21.04 25.53 23.90
C ILE A 155 20.92 26.94 23.35
N LYS A 156 21.95 27.76 23.59
CA LYS A 156 22.07 29.03 22.89
C LYS A 156 22.34 28.70 21.43
N ASP A 157 21.40 29.10 20.57
CA ASP A 157 21.55 29.03 19.12
C ASP A 157 22.91 29.66 18.75
N LYS A 158 23.79 28.87 18.13
CA LYS A 158 25.09 29.31 17.60
C LYS A 158 24.98 29.47 16.10
#